data_AF-J3CIE5-F1
#
_entry.id   AF-J3CIE5-F1
#
_cell.length_a   1.000
_cell.length_b   1.000
_cell.length_c   1.000
_cell.angle_alpha   90.00
_cell.angle_beta   90.00
_cell.angle_gamma   90.00
#
_symmetry.space_group_name_H-M   'P 1'
#
loop_
_entity.id
_entity.type
_entity.pdbx_description
1 polymer ?
#
loop_
_entity_poly.entity_id
_entity_poly.type
_entity_poly.pdbx_seq_one_letter_code
_entity_poly.pdbx_strand_id
1 'polypeptide(L)'
;MANRGRRGFTYTHYRPTQANQAAIRNANELGFTVNLSAQTLAQADAHAALGIAPVVVVLPVGTTKPTRTPEGRMVVVCPASVGNTDCLNCGICQQRDRAAIVGFPAHGAGARRVQAIFFAGELS
;
A
#
# COMPACT_ATOMS: atom_id res chain seq x y z
N MET A 1 -10.85 15.76 17.03
CA MET A 1 -9.98 14.80 16.31
C MET A 1 -9.06 15.59 15.40
N ALA A 2 -7.75 15.37 15.47
CA ALA A 2 -6.73 16.22 14.84
C ALA A 2 -6.79 16.29 13.30
N ASN A 3 -7.45 15.33 12.63
CA ASN A 3 -7.58 15.29 11.17
C ASN A 3 -9.03 15.34 10.65
N ARG A 4 -10.01 15.69 11.48
CA ARG A 4 -11.39 15.89 10.98
C ARG A 4 -11.39 17.04 9.98
N GLY A 5 -11.68 16.74 8.71
CA GLY A 5 -11.65 17.71 7.60
C GLY A 5 -10.29 17.88 6.90
N ARG A 6 -9.24 17.14 7.30
CA ARG A 6 -7.91 17.19 6.65
C ARG A 6 -7.67 15.93 5.83
N ARG A 7 -6.97 16.07 4.70
CA ARG A 7 -6.68 14.98 3.76
C ARG A 7 -5.35 14.23 4.03
N GLY A 8 -4.90 14.24 5.28
CA GLY A 8 -3.61 13.69 5.67
C GLY A 8 -3.58 12.17 5.64
N PHE A 9 -2.58 11.61 4.97
CA PHE A 9 -2.25 10.19 5.02
C PHE A 9 -0.74 10.00 5.09
N THR A 10 -0.31 8.82 5.55
CA THR A 10 1.10 8.44 5.59
C THR A 10 1.25 6.94 5.26
N TYR A 11 2.49 6.50 5.19
CA TYR A 11 2.91 5.13 4.92
C TYR A 11 3.78 4.64 6.06
N THR A 12 3.72 3.35 6.37
CA THR A 12 4.61 2.74 7.37
C THR A 12 5.13 1.39 6.92
N HIS A 13 6.42 1.17 7.12
CA HIS A 13 7.06 -0.15 7.02
C HIS A 13 7.25 -0.80 8.40
N TYR A 14 6.83 -0.14 9.49
CA TYR A 14 6.83 -0.79 10.81
C TYR A 14 5.89 -1.99 10.78
N ARG A 15 6.39 -3.14 11.24
CA ARG A 15 5.58 -4.36 11.30
C ARG A 15 4.38 -4.12 12.22
N PRO A 16 3.15 -4.45 11.79
CA PRO A 16 1.97 -4.37 12.64
C PRO A 16 1.99 -5.50 13.68
N THR A 17 2.59 -5.24 14.83
CA THR A 17 2.64 -6.17 15.98
C THR A 17 1.44 -5.92 16.89
N GLN A 18 1.13 -6.87 17.78
CA GLN A 18 0.04 -6.71 18.74
C GLN A 18 0.14 -5.39 19.54
N ALA A 19 1.35 -4.92 19.81
CA ALA A 19 1.61 -3.68 20.54
C ALA A 19 1.23 -2.40 19.77
N ASN A 20 1.28 -2.38 18.42
CA ASN A 20 1.05 -1.17 17.63
C ASN A 20 -0.21 -1.21 16.74
N GLN A 21 -0.84 -2.38 16.56
CA GLN A 21 -2.03 -2.52 15.73
C GLN A 21 -3.19 -1.62 16.21
N ALA A 22 -3.39 -1.50 17.53
CA ALA A 22 -4.42 -0.64 18.09
C ALA A 22 -4.17 0.85 17.74
N ALA A 23 -2.93 1.31 17.80
CA ALA A 23 -2.57 2.67 17.44
C ALA A 23 -2.80 2.95 15.95
N ILE A 24 -2.45 2.00 15.08
CA ILE A 24 -2.68 2.09 13.63
C ILE A 24 -4.18 2.14 13.33
N ARG A 25 -4.97 1.22 13.93
CA ARG A 25 -6.43 1.18 13.79
C ARG A 25 -7.03 2.52 14.21
N ASN A 26 -6.71 2.99 15.42
CA ASN A 26 -7.22 4.25 15.96
C ASN A 26 -6.86 5.45 15.08
N ALA A 27 -5.62 5.55 14.60
CA ALA A 27 -5.23 6.62 13.68
C ALA A 27 -6.11 6.64 12.42
N ASN A 28 -6.32 5.48 11.81
CA ASN A 28 -7.21 5.33 10.67
C ASN A 28 -8.66 5.71 11.02
N GLU A 29 -9.18 5.30 12.19
CA GLU A 29 -10.59 5.54 12.60
C GLU A 29 -10.85 7.03 12.85
N LEU A 30 -9.83 7.74 13.31
CA LEU A 30 -9.88 9.16 13.63
C LEU A 30 -9.53 10.06 12.42
N GLY A 31 -9.37 9.47 11.23
CA GLY A 31 -9.18 10.20 9.96
C GLY A 31 -7.74 10.54 9.60
N PHE A 32 -6.74 9.92 10.23
CA PHE A 32 -5.35 9.96 9.77
C PHE A 32 -4.96 8.64 9.12
N THR A 33 -5.06 8.57 7.79
CA THR A 33 -4.89 7.29 7.10
C THR A 33 -3.44 6.83 7.09
N VAL A 34 -3.10 5.80 7.86
CA VAL A 34 -1.81 5.11 7.85
C VAL A 34 -1.93 3.88 6.95
N ASN A 35 -1.21 3.90 5.83
CA ASN A 35 -1.15 2.78 4.88
C ASN A 35 -0.05 1.80 5.30
N LEU A 36 -0.34 0.50 5.33
CA LEU A 36 0.67 -0.54 5.56
C LEU A 36 1.44 -0.81 4.27
N SER A 37 2.76 -0.61 4.30
CA SER A 37 3.62 -0.73 3.12
C SER A 37 4.29 -2.10 3.03
N ALA A 38 3.79 -2.92 2.12
CA ALA A 38 4.33 -4.23 1.79
C ALA A 38 5.44 -4.17 0.73
N GLN A 39 6.35 -5.14 0.80
CA GLN A 39 7.45 -5.36 -0.13
C GLN A 39 7.16 -6.50 -1.11
N THR A 40 6.17 -7.35 -0.80
CA THR A 40 5.75 -8.49 -1.64
C THR A 40 4.23 -8.57 -1.68
N LEU A 41 3.69 -9.24 -2.71
CA LEU A 41 2.24 -9.47 -2.81
C LEU A 41 1.71 -10.35 -1.67
N ALA A 42 2.46 -11.38 -1.25
CA ALA A 42 2.11 -12.20 -0.10
C ALA A 42 2.12 -11.41 1.23
N GLN A 43 3.08 -10.48 1.41
CA GLN A 43 3.05 -9.58 2.56
C GLN A 43 1.87 -8.62 2.49
N ALA A 44 1.48 -8.20 1.29
CA ALA A 44 0.30 -7.35 1.10
C ALA A 44 -0.98 -8.10 1.52
N ASP A 45 -1.09 -9.38 1.21
CA ASP A 45 -2.18 -10.25 1.69
C ASP A 45 -2.18 -10.35 3.22
N ALA A 46 -1.03 -10.64 3.83
CA ALA A 46 -0.91 -10.70 5.29
C ALA A 46 -1.28 -9.38 5.98
N HIS A 47 -0.95 -8.23 5.39
CA HIS A 47 -1.36 -6.92 5.89
C HIS A 47 -2.86 -6.67 5.71
N ALA A 48 -3.42 -7.06 4.56
CA ALA A 48 -4.84 -6.89 4.27
C ALA A 48 -5.72 -7.73 5.20
N ALA A 49 -5.28 -8.95 5.52
CA ALA A 49 -5.95 -9.85 6.45
C ALA A 49 -6.12 -9.28 7.87
N LEU A 50 -5.30 -8.30 8.27
CA LEU A 50 -5.43 -7.65 9.59
C LEU A 50 -6.68 -6.76 9.70
N GLY A 51 -7.20 -6.24 8.59
CA GLY A 51 -8.40 -5.39 8.59
C GLY A 51 -8.29 -4.12 9.46
N ILE A 52 -7.09 -3.55 9.57
CA ILE A 52 -6.82 -2.37 10.42
C ILE A 52 -6.47 -1.11 9.64
N ALA A 53 -6.10 -1.27 8.37
CA ALA A 53 -5.50 -0.22 7.55
C ALA A 53 -5.58 -0.59 6.07
N PRO A 54 -5.62 0.40 5.17
CA PRO A 54 -5.41 0.14 3.75
C PRO A 54 -3.95 -0.27 3.49
N VAL A 55 -3.76 -1.06 2.44
CA VAL A 55 -2.45 -1.63 2.08
C VAL A 55 -1.91 -1.01 0.80
N VAL A 56 -0.60 -0.87 0.76
CA VAL A 56 0.16 -0.54 -0.44
C VAL A 56 1.27 -1.55 -0.64
N VAL A 57 1.73 -1.74 -1.88
CA VAL A 57 2.80 -2.69 -2.18
C VAL A 57 3.72 -2.12 -3.24
N VAL A 58 5.02 -2.38 -3.13
CA VAL A 58 5.97 -2.05 -4.20
C VAL A 58 5.85 -3.06 -5.35
N LEU A 59 5.95 -2.58 -6.59
CA LEU A 59 5.86 -3.37 -7.81
C LEU A 59 7.15 -3.27 -8.62
N PRO A 60 7.42 -4.21 -9.54
CA PRO A 60 8.54 -4.11 -10.47
C PRO A 60 8.52 -2.80 -11.27
N VAL A 61 9.70 -2.37 -11.71
CA VAL A 61 9.87 -1.22 -12.61
C VAL A 61 8.98 -1.36 -13.84
N GLY A 62 8.36 -0.26 -14.26
CA GLY A 62 7.58 -0.24 -15.51
C GLY A 62 6.22 -0.96 -15.42
N THR A 63 5.80 -1.41 -14.24
CA THR A 63 4.46 -1.98 -14.06
C THR A 63 3.41 -0.91 -14.29
N THR A 64 2.62 -1.02 -15.36
CA THR A 64 1.54 -0.08 -15.70
C THR A 64 0.16 -0.69 -15.64
N LYS A 65 0.06 -2.03 -15.61
CA LYS A 65 -1.20 -2.76 -15.57
C LYS A 65 -1.51 -3.22 -14.15
N PRO A 66 -2.79 -3.21 -13.73
CA PRO A 66 -3.21 -3.84 -12.49
C PRO A 66 -2.82 -5.32 -12.45
N THR A 67 -2.66 -5.85 -11.24
CA THR A 67 -2.40 -7.27 -11.00
C THR A 67 -3.24 -7.77 -9.81
N ARG A 68 -3.05 -9.03 -9.43
CA ARG A 68 -3.65 -9.63 -8.24
C ARG A 68 -2.56 -10.20 -7.33
N THR A 69 -2.85 -10.20 -6.04
CA THR A 69 -2.06 -10.96 -5.08
C THR A 69 -2.36 -12.46 -5.17
N PRO A 70 -1.56 -13.35 -4.53
CA PRO A 70 -1.86 -14.78 -4.45
C PRO A 70 -3.24 -15.11 -3.88
N GLU A 71 -3.72 -14.37 -2.86
CA GLU A 71 -5.10 -14.52 -2.35
C GLU A 71 -6.15 -13.81 -3.21
N GLY A 72 -5.79 -13.36 -4.42
CA GLY A 72 -6.70 -12.80 -5.41
C GLY A 72 -7.10 -11.34 -5.17
N ARG A 73 -6.48 -10.63 -4.22
CA ARG A 73 -6.80 -9.22 -3.95
C ARG A 73 -6.32 -8.33 -5.09
N MET A 74 -7.16 -7.36 -5.48
CA MET A 74 -6.82 -6.43 -6.56
C MET A 74 -5.71 -5.48 -6.16
N VAL A 75 -4.68 -5.38 -7.02
CA VAL A 75 -3.61 -4.39 -6.91
C VAL A 75 -3.73 -3.43 -8.10
N VAL A 76 -4.14 -2.19 -7.83
CA VAL A 76 -4.17 -1.12 -8.84
C VAL A 76 -2.84 -0.39 -8.86
N VAL A 77 -2.33 -0.01 -10.02
CA VAL A 77 -1.12 0.80 -10.11
C VAL A 77 -1.44 2.23 -9.71
N CYS A 78 -0.62 2.83 -8.85
CA CYS A 78 -0.76 4.21 -8.42
C CYS A 78 -0.78 5.15 -9.65
N PRO A 79 -1.88 5.89 -9.88
CA PRO A 79 -1.99 6.80 -11.02
C PRO A 79 -0.91 7.88 -11.04
N ALA A 80 -0.46 8.34 -9.87
CA ALA A 80 0.61 9.32 -9.76
C ALA A 80 1.98 8.76 -10.15
N SER A 81 2.23 7.47 -9.89
CA SER A 81 3.49 6.82 -10.29
C SER A 81 3.63 6.62 -11.79
N VAL A 82 2.52 6.65 -12.54
CA VAL A 82 2.49 6.57 -14.01
C VAL A 82 2.19 7.91 -14.68
N GLY A 83 2.18 9.01 -13.91
CA GLY A 83 2.04 10.37 -14.45
C GLY A 83 0.61 10.78 -14.84
N ASN A 84 -0.42 10.05 -14.42
CA ASN A 84 -1.81 10.34 -14.79
C ASN A 84 -2.48 11.43 -13.90
N THR A 85 -1.95 11.68 -12.70
CA THR A 85 -2.46 12.65 -11.72
C THR A 85 -1.43 12.85 -10.59
N ASP A 86 -1.80 13.57 -9.54
CA ASP A 86 -1.01 13.72 -8.31
C ASP A 86 -1.80 13.23 -7.07
N CYS A 87 -1.13 13.17 -5.92
CA CYS A 87 -1.74 12.70 -4.68
C CYS A 87 -2.90 13.59 -4.20
N LEU A 88 -2.84 14.91 -4.44
CA LEU A 88 -3.86 15.86 -4.00
C LEU A 88 -5.14 15.68 -4.81
N ASN A 89 -5.04 15.46 -6.11
CA ASN A 89 -6.18 15.25 -6.99
C ASN A 89 -6.70 13.80 -6.89
N CYS A 90 -5.82 12.80 -6.73
CA CYS A 90 -6.22 11.39 -6.65
C CYS A 90 -6.88 11.02 -5.30
N GLY A 91 -6.20 11.28 -4.18
CA GLY A 91 -6.74 11.02 -2.84
C GLY A 91 -6.96 9.55 -2.44
N ILE A 92 -6.71 8.56 -3.30
CA ILE A 92 -7.01 7.15 -2.99
C ILE A 92 -6.26 6.65 -1.74
N CYS A 93 -5.03 7.14 -1.50
CA CYS A 93 -4.23 6.78 -0.31
C CYS A 93 -4.82 7.29 1.01
N GLN A 94 -5.72 8.27 0.96
CA GLN A 94 -6.49 8.75 2.10
C GLN A 94 -7.73 7.88 2.35
N GLN A 95 -8.27 7.23 1.32
CA GLN A 95 -9.45 6.38 1.45
C GLN A 95 -9.07 5.11 2.21
N ARG A 96 -9.40 5.13 3.50
CA ARG A 96 -9.26 4.05 4.46
C ARG A 96 -9.93 2.76 3.99
N ASP A 97 -11.20 2.85 3.58
CA ASP A 97 -12.07 1.70 3.32
C ASP A 97 -12.03 1.26 1.85
N ARG A 98 -10.97 1.63 1.11
CA ARG A 98 -10.83 1.23 -0.29
C ARG A 98 -10.66 -0.27 -0.42
N ALA A 99 -11.29 -0.86 -1.44
CA ALA A 99 -11.20 -2.30 -1.70
C ALA A 99 -9.86 -2.74 -2.31
N ALA A 100 -9.14 -1.83 -2.98
CA ALA A 100 -7.94 -2.15 -3.72
C ALA A 100 -6.65 -1.84 -2.95
N ILE A 101 -5.67 -2.71 -3.12
CA ILE A 101 -4.27 -2.46 -2.74
C ILE A 101 -3.68 -1.51 -3.80
N VAL A 102 -2.92 -0.50 -3.36
CA VAL A 102 -2.25 0.42 -4.28
C VAL A 102 -0.79 -0.03 -4.49
N GLY A 103 -0.45 -0.29 -5.75
CA GLY A 103 0.86 -0.70 -6.20
C GLY A 103 1.73 0.48 -6.64
N PHE A 104 2.98 0.50 -6.18
CA PHE A 104 3.97 1.53 -6.52
C PHE A 104 5.11 0.90 -7.34
N PRO A 105 5.18 1.14 -8.66
CA PRO A 105 6.33 0.74 -9.46
C PRO A 105 7.61 1.32 -8.87
N ALA A 106 8.59 0.44 -8.64
CA ALA A 106 9.87 0.85 -8.10
C ALA A 106 10.61 1.77 -9.07
N HIS A 107 11.42 2.68 -8.53
CA HIS A 107 12.24 3.61 -9.27
C HIS A 107 13.64 3.71 -8.65
N GLY A 108 14.61 4.21 -9.42
CA GLY A 108 15.99 4.44 -8.96
C GLY A 108 16.76 3.18 -8.57
N ALA A 109 17.79 3.34 -7.74
CA ALA A 109 18.74 2.27 -7.42
C ALA A 109 18.12 1.05 -6.72
N GLY A 110 17.04 1.25 -5.97
CA GLY A 110 16.32 0.18 -5.27
C GLY A 110 15.49 -0.74 -6.17
N ALA A 111 15.29 -0.36 -7.44
CA ALA A 111 14.34 -1.02 -8.30
C ALA A 111 14.77 -2.43 -8.75
N ARG A 112 16.08 -2.65 -8.92
CA ARG A 112 16.65 -3.99 -9.17
C ARG A 112 16.36 -4.97 -8.03
N ARG A 113 16.42 -4.50 -6.77
CA ARG A 113 16.11 -5.32 -5.59
C ARG A 113 14.65 -5.72 -5.56
N VAL A 114 13.75 -4.76 -5.84
CA VAL A 114 12.31 -5.03 -5.89
C VAL A 114 11.99 -6.07 -6.96
N GLN A 115 12.57 -5.93 -8.15
CA GLN A 115 12.36 -6.87 -9.25
C GLN A 115 12.83 -8.29 -8.87
N ALA A 116 14.00 -8.42 -8.24
CA ALA A 116 14.49 -9.71 -7.76
C ALA A 116 13.57 -10.35 -6.70
N ILE A 117 13.09 -9.56 -5.73
CA ILE A 117 12.18 -10.05 -4.68
C ILE A 117 10.83 -10.47 -5.28
N PHE A 118 10.32 -9.72 -6.25
CA PHE A 118 9.04 -10.02 -6.90
C PHE A 118 9.09 -11.37 -7.61
N PHE A 119 10.09 -11.60 -8.47
CA PHE A 119 10.22 -12.86 -9.20
C PHE A 119 10.59 -14.05 -8.30
N ALA A 120 11.35 -13.83 -7.23
CA ALA A 120 11.64 -14.89 -6.25
C ALA A 120 10.37 -15.34 -5.49
N GLY A 121 9.42 -14.43 -5.26
CA GLY A 121 8.17 -14.72 -4.57
C GLY A 121 7.09 -15.39 -5.43
N GLU A 122 7.25 -15.43 -6.75
CA GLU A 122 6.34 -16.14 -7.68
C GLU A 122 6.70 -17.64 -7.85
N LEU A 123 7.86 -18.06 -7.35
CA LEU A 123 8.39 -19.43 -7.47
C LEU A 123 8.20 -20.30 -6.21
N SER A 124 7.53 -19.77 -5.17
CA SER A 124 7.24 -20.46 -3.90
C SER A 124 5.75 -20.71 -3.74
#